data_AF-A0A3D1KE29-F1
#
_entry.id   AF-A0A3D1KE29-F1
#
_cell.length_a   1.000
_cell.length_b   1.000
_cell.length_c   1.000
_cell.angle_alpha   90.00
_cell.angle_beta   90.00
_cell.angle_gamma   90.00
#
_symmetry.space_group_name_H-M   'P 1'
#
loop_
_entity.id
_entity.type
_entity.pdbx_description
1 polymer ?
#
loop_
_entity_poly.entity_id
_entity_poly.type
_entity_poly.pdbx_seq_one_letter_code
_entity_poly.pdbx_strand_id
1 'polypeptide(L)'
;MEKIIDPIDRTLLKKELTPERRLRHTNKSNNEIYIVTWQDSPNVLKEIGRLREIAFRVAGGGTGKSLDLDYFDTCDHPYKQLIVWNPEDEEIVGGYRYLPGDEVAIDSDGQPVLATSHMFHFSKEFMDNYMKQTVELGRSFVTLEYQNTRRTAAKSLFALDNLWDGLGALTVVMPNLKYFFGKMTMYPSFNKTGRDMILYFLQKHFQDKDHLVTPINPVRLET
;
A
#
# COMPACT_ATOMS: atom_id res chain seq x y z
N MET A 1 -4.68 21.89 9.34
CA MET A 1 -3.81 20.81 8.83
C MET A 1 -2.50 20.89 9.60
N GLU A 2 -2.06 19.79 10.18
CA GLU A 2 -0.85 19.76 11.01
C GLU A 2 0.41 19.87 10.16
N LYS A 3 1.48 20.43 10.73
CA LYS A 3 2.81 20.40 10.12
C LYS A 3 3.26 18.94 10.02
N ILE A 4 3.68 18.51 8.84
CA ILE A 4 4.33 17.20 8.66
C ILE A 4 5.64 17.20 9.44
N ILE A 5 5.99 16.07 10.06
CA ILE A 5 7.24 15.97 10.82
C ILE A 5 8.45 16.27 9.94
N ASP A 6 9.54 16.72 10.55
CA ASP A 6 10.81 16.86 9.84
C ASP A 6 11.36 15.46 9.45
N PRO A 7 12.18 15.35 8.39
CA PRO A 7 12.73 14.07 7.95
C PRO A 7 13.46 13.32 9.06
N ILE A 8 13.29 12.00 9.10
CA ILE A 8 14.03 11.16 10.02
C ILE A 8 15.50 11.09 9.58
N ASP A 9 16.42 11.13 10.55
CA ASP A 9 17.85 11.04 10.29
C ASP A 9 18.18 9.73 9.54
N ARG A 10 18.87 9.87 8.39
CA ARG A 10 19.24 8.75 7.51
C ARG A 10 20.09 7.69 8.24
N THR A 11 20.88 8.09 9.23
CA THR A 11 21.65 7.15 10.04
C THR A 11 20.76 6.24 10.90
N LEU A 12 19.60 6.73 11.35
CA LEU A 12 18.61 5.91 12.05
C LEU A 12 17.90 4.96 11.09
N LEU A 13 17.52 5.44 9.90
CA LEU A 13 16.91 4.61 8.86
C LEU A 13 17.82 3.43 8.49
N LYS A 14 19.09 3.71 8.18
CA LYS A 14 20.07 2.67 7.82
C LYS A 14 20.34 1.66 8.94
N LYS A 15 20.22 2.06 10.21
CA LYS A 15 20.36 1.13 11.35
C LYS A 15 19.21 0.13 11.41
N GLU A 16 18.03 0.49 10.93
CA GLU A 16 16.86 -0.38 10.89
C GLU A 16 16.78 -1.20 9.59
N LEU A 17 17.27 -0.65 8.47
CA LEU A 17 17.34 -1.33 7.16
C LEU A 17 18.52 -2.31 7.04
N THR A 18 18.53 -3.33 7.89
CA THR A 18 19.63 -4.32 7.96
C THR A 18 19.54 -5.39 6.86
N PRO A 19 20.66 -6.03 6.47
CA PRO A 19 20.68 -7.07 5.44
C PRO A 19 19.69 -8.22 5.67
N GLU A 20 19.40 -8.57 6.93
CA GLU A 20 18.47 -9.65 7.30
C GLU A 20 17.02 -9.33 6.96
N ARG A 21 16.66 -8.04 6.89
CA ARG A 21 15.32 -7.56 6.52
C ARG A 21 15.19 -7.28 5.02
N ARG A 22 16.30 -7.33 4.28
CA ARG A 22 16.32 -7.11 2.85
C ARG A 22 15.74 -8.33 2.15
N LEU A 23 14.64 -8.13 1.45
CA LEU A 23 13.99 -9.17 0.66
C LEU A 23 14.82 -9.50 -0.58
N ARG A 24 15.23 -8.48 -1.34
CA ARG A 24 16.02 -8.62 -2.57
C ARG A 24 16.55 -7.28 -3.08
N HIS A 25 17.43 -7.35 -4.09
CA HIS A 25 17.70 -6.23 -4.96
C HIS A 25 16.66 -6.14 -6.08
N THR A 26 16.41 -4.92 -6.56
CA THR A 26 15.58 -4.66 -7.74
C THR A 26 16.30 -5.09 -9.03
N ASN A 27 15.54 -5.35 -10.09
CA ASN A 27 16.08 -5.72 -11.39
C ASN A 27 16.76 -4.54 -12.11
N LYS A 28 16.40 -3.30 -11.74
CA LYS A 28 16.89 -2.04 -12.33
C LYS A 28 17.26 -1.05 -11.24
N SER A 29 18.27 -0.22 -11.51
CA SER A 29 18.74 0.89 -10.65
C SER A 29 19.39 0.51 -9.31
N ASN A 30 19.74 -0.76 -9.10
CA ASN A 30 20.47 -1.24 -7.90
C ASN A 30 19.82 -0.79 -6.57
N ASN A 31 18.50 -0.63 -6.57
CA ASN A 31 17.72 -0.35 -5.37
C ASN A 31 17.53 -1.65 -4.59
N GLU A 32 17.13 -1.50 -3.34
CA GLU A 32 16.93 -2.59 -2.40
C GLU A 32 15.48 -2.63 -1.95
N ILE A 33 14.94 -3.83 -1.78
CA ILE A 33 13.57 -4.04 -1.30
C ILE A 33 13.64 -4.57 0.12
N TYR A 34 12.95 -3.89 1.03
CA TYR A 34 12.88 -4.25 2.44
C TYR A 34 11.44 -4.53 2.84
N ILE A 35 11.26 -5.44 3.80
CA ILE A 35 10.01 -5.62 4.53
C ILE A 35 10.27 -5.23 5.98
N VAL A 36 9.45 -4.31 6.50
CA VAL A 36 9.58 -3.80 7.88
C VAL A 36 8.21 -3.68 8.55
N THR A 37 8.23 -3.53 9.86
CA THR A 37 7.05 -3.33 10.73
C THR A 37 7.32 -2.22 11.75
N TRP A 38 6.31 -1.80 12.50
CA TRP A 38 6.49 -0.85 13.59
C TRP A 38 7.45 -1.35 14.67
N GLN A 39 7.35 -2.64 14.98
CA GLN A 39 8.05 -3.29 16.08
C GLN A 39 9.55 -3.34 15.84
N ASP A 40 9.96 -3.58 14.59
CA ASP A 40 11.35 -3.81 14.26
C ASP A 40 12.05 -2.59 13.64
N SER A 41 11.29 -1.66 13.05
CA SER A 41 11.81 -0.49 12.34
C SER A 41 10.94 0.76 12.55
N PRO A 42 10.79 1.24 13.80
CA PRO A 42 9.90 2.35 14.14
C PRO A 42 10.31 3.69 13.50
N ASN A 43 11.60 3.94 13.26
CA ASN A 43 12.05 5.17 12.60
C ASN A 43 11.77 5.12 11.09
N VAL A 44 11.98 3.97 10.45
CA VAL A 44 11.58 3.74 9.06
C VAL A 44 10.08 3.89 8.90
N LEU A 45 9.26 3.36 9.83
CA LEU A 45 7.81 3.52 9.73
C LEU A 45 7.34 4.97 9.86
N LYS A 46 7.96 5.75 10.75
CA LYS A 46 7.70 7.19 10.84
C LYS A 46 8.03 7.90 9.54
N GLU A 47 9.15 7.55 8.92
CA GLU A 47 9.54 8.11 7.62
C GLU A 47 8.56 7.71 6.51
N ILE A 48 8.09 6.45 6.48
CA ILE A 48 7.03 6.00 5.57
C ILE A 48 5.76 6.83 5.77
N GLY A 49 5.32 7.02 7.02
CA GLY A 49 4.14 7.83 7.34
C GLY A 49 4.30 9.30 6.92
N ARG A 50 5.50 9.86 7.07
CA ARG A 50 5.84 11.22 6.61
C ARG A 50 5.71 11.34 5.09
N LEU A 51 6.32 10.39 4.36
CA LEU A 51 6.35 10.38 2.90
C LEU A 51 4.98 10.10 2.28
N ARG A 52 4.19 9.22 2.89
CA ARG A 52 2.79 8.99 2.52
C ARG A 52 1.96 10.24 2.67
N GLU A 53 2.05 10.92 3.81
CA GLU A 53 1.29 12.14 4.05
C GLU A 53 1.67 13.23 3.02
N ILE A 54 2.96 13.38 2.70
CA ILE A 54 3.43 14.29 1.65
C ILE A 54 2.78 13.93 0.30
N ALA A 55 2.91 12.68 -0.14
CA ALA A 55 2.40 12.24 -1.44
C ALA A 55 0.87 12.36 -1.53
N PHE A 56 0.15 11.93 -0.49
CA PHE A 56 -1.31 11.93 -0.49
C PHE A 56 -1.90 13.33 -0.30
N ARG A 57 -1.29 14.22 0.50
CA ARG A 57 -1.75 15.63 0.58
C ARG A 57 -1.73 16.32 -0.77
N VAL A 58 -0.65 16.13 -1.54
CA VAL A 58 -0.53 16.72 -2.89
C VAL A 58 -1.63 16.20 -3.82
N ALA A 59 -2.03 14.93 -3.68
CA ALA A 59 -3.11 14.33 -4.44
C ALA A 59 -4.53 14.63 -3.91
N GLY A 60 -4.66 15.32 -2.77
CA GLY A 60 -5.94 15.61 -2.12
C GLY A 60 -6.49 14.48 -1.24
N GLY A 61 -5.66 13.49 -0.89
CA GLY A 61 -6.01 12.31 -0.10
C GLY A 61 -5.32 12.17 1.26
N GLY A 62 -4.52 13.15 1.67
CA GLY A 62 -3.79 13.10 2.94
C GLY A 62 -4.70 13.10 4.17
N THR A 63 -4.19 12.60 5.29
CA THR A 63 -4.93 12.54 6.56
C THR A 63 -5.10 13.91 7.22
N GLY A 64 -4.25 14.86 6.85
CA GLY A 64 -4.14 16.18 7.45
C GLY A 64 -3.36 16.21 8.76
N LYS A 65 -2.84 15.06 9.21
CA LYS A 65 -2.01 14.87 10.42
C LYS A 65 -0.52 14.96 10.10
N SER A 66 0.33 15.05 11.12
CA SER A 66 1.79 15.11 10.92
C SER A 66 2.40 13.86 10.25
N LEU A 67 1.69 12.72 10.31
CA LEU A 67 2.06 11.40 9.78
C LEU A 67 0.81 10.68 9.26
N ASP A 68 0.93 10.00 8.12
CA ASP A 68 -0.07 9.03 7.65
C ASP A 68 0.29 7.63 8.20
N LEU A 69 0.01 7.45 9.49
CA LEU A 69 0.00 6.15 10.18
C LEU A 69 -1.33 5.99 10.90
N ASP A 70 -1.90 4.79 10.82
CA ASP A 70 -3.13 4.42 11.52
C ASP A 70 -2.89 3.26 12.51
N TYR A 71 -3.96 2.82 13.17
CA TYR A 71 -3.91 1.70 14.12
C TYR A 71 -3.32 0.43 13.48
N PHE A 72 -3.60 0.18 12.21
CA PHE A 72 -3.14 -1.02 11.51
C PHE A 72 -1.64 -0.99 11.19
N ASP A 73 -0.99 0.17 11.29
CA ASP A 73 0.47 0.27 11.16
C ASP A 73 1.20 0.01 12.47
N THR A 74 0.53 0.16 13.63
CA THR A 74 1.19 0.23 14.95
C THR A 74 0.66 -0.74 15.99
N CYS A 75 -0.40 -1.49 15.68
CA CYS A 75 -0.94 -2.53 16.55
C CYS A 75 0.04 -3.72 16.69
N ASP A 76 -0.29 -4.65 17.60
CA ASP A 76 0.57 -5.80 17.91
C ASP A 76 0.83 -6.71 16.71
N HIS A 77 -0.12 -6.81 15.78
CA HIS A 77 -0.01 -7.55 14.52
C HIS A 77 -0.29 -6.59 13.35
N PRO A 78 0.67 -5.71 13.02
CA PRO A 78 0.44 -4.65 12.06
C PRO A 78 0.67 -5.15 10.64
N TYR A 79 0.26 -4.32 9.70
CA TYR A 79 0.61 -4.52 8.31
C TYR A 79 2.11 -4.38 8.13
N LYS A 80 2.66 -5.29 7.34
CA LYS A 80 4.04 -5.24 6.87
C LYS A 80 4.15 -4.12 5.83
N GLN A 81 5.27 -3.41 5.85
CA GLN A 81 5.58 -2.38 4.88
C GLN A 81 6.66 -2.89 3.94
N LEU A 82 6.32 -3.06 2.68
CA LEU A 82 7.28 -3.31 1.61
C LEU A 82 7.73 -1.97 1.06
N ILE A 83 9.02 -1.67 1.12
CA ILE A 83 9.58 -0.43 0.59
C ILE A 83 10.71 -0.70 -0.40
N VAL A 84 10.87 0.24 -1.33
CA VAL A 84 12.04 0.34 -2.19
C VAL A 84 12.96 1.42 -1.60
N TRP A 85 14.18 1.03 -1.26
CA TRP A 85 15.24 1.87 -0.74
C TRP A 85 16.28 2.13 -1.81
N ASN A 86 16.67 3.38 -1.99
CA ASN A 86 17.80 3.78 -2.81
C ASN A 86 19.04 3.95 -1.92
N PRO A 87 20.03 3.05 -2.01
CA PRO A 87 21.23 3.12 -1.16
C PRO A 87 22.22 4.23 -1.57
N GLU A 88 22.14 4.76 -2.79
CA GLU A 88 22.99 5.86 -3.26
C GLU A 88 22.55 7.21 -2.65
N ASP A 89 21.24 7.49 -2.72
CA ASP A 89 20.65 8.72 -2.18
C ASP A 89 20.32 8.61 -0.68
N GLU A 90 20.28 7.38 -0.15
CA GLU A 90 19.80 7.04 1.20
C GLU A 90 18.35 7.48 1.42
N GLU A 91 17.48 7.12 0.48
CA GLU A 91 16.08 7.57 0.41
C GLU A 91 15.10 6.42 0.13
N ILE A 92 13.89 6.53 0.68
CA ILE A 92 12.77 5.66 0.31
C ILE A 92 12.17 6.18 -1.00
N VAL A 93 12.11 5.30 -2.00
CA VAL A 93 11.54 5.60 -3.32
C VAL A 93 10.00 5.51 -3.29
N GLY A 94 9.49 4.52 -2.56
CA GLY A 94 8.07 4.25 -2.45
C GLY A 94 7.81 2.95 -1.69
N GLY A 95 6.55 2.57 -1.58
CA GLY A 95 6.20 1.33 -0.90
C GLY A 95 4.73 0.95 -0.97
N TYR A 96 4.46 -0.25 -0.45
CA TYR A 96 3.14 -0.83 -0.22
C TYR A 96 3.00 -1.22 1.24
N ARG A 97 1.80 -1.04 1.79
CA ARG A 97 1.37 -1.69 3.02
C ARG A 97 0.67 -2.99 2.67
N TYR A 98 0.94 -4.08 3.38
CA TYR A 98 0.24 -5.34 3.13
C TYR A 98 0.04 -6.21 4.37
N LEU A 99 -1.00 -7.05 4.33
CA LEU A 99 -1.29 -8.05 5.35
C LEU A 99 -1.68 -9.38 4.68
N PRO A 100 -0.97 -10.49 4.98
CA PRO A 100 -1.35 -11.82 4.50
C PRO A 100 -2.68 -12.27 5.09
N GLY A 101 -3.58 -12.77 4.25
CA GLY A 101 -4.94 -13.12 4.67
C GLY A 101 -5.03 -14.33 5.61
N ASP A 102 -3.99 -15.14 5.70
CA ASP A 102 -3.83 -16.19 6.70
C ASP A 102 -3.37 -15.68 8.08
N GLU A 103 -2.89 -14.42 8.16
CA GLU A 103 -2.53 -13.72 9.41
C GLU A 103 -3.68 -12.84 9.94
N VAL A 104 -4.80 -12.75 9.22
CA VAL A 104 -5.89 -11.81 9.52
C VAL A 104 -6.78 -12.33 10.66
N ALA A 105 -7.00 -11.47 11.65
CA ALA A 105 -7.97 -11.73 12.71
C ALA A 105 -9.40 -11.65 12.17
N ILE A 106 -10.29 -12.46 12.73
CA ILE A 106 -11.72 -12.49 12.40
C ILE A 106 -12.51 -11.92 13.59
N ASP A 107 -13.46 -11.04 13.33
CA ASP A 107 -14.32 -10.47 14.36
C ASP A 107 -15.49 -11.41 14.73
N SER A 108 -16.35 -10.96 15.65
CA SER A 108 -17.50 -11.74 16.10
C SER A 108 -18.55 -12.00 15.02
N ASP A 109 -18.58 -11.18 13.97
CA ASP A 109 -19.53 -11.28 12.85
C ASP A 109 -18.97 -12.15 11.71
N GLY A 110 -17.81 -12.76 11.92
CA GLY A 110 -17.14 -13.59 10.91
C GLY A 110 -16.49 -12.79 9.79
N GLN A 111 -16.31 -11.48 9.97
CA GLN A 111 -15.64 -10.61 9.00
C GLN A 111 -14.16 -10.44 9.34
N PRO A 112 -13.29 -10.25 8.34
CA PRO A 112 -11.87 -10.04 8.58
C PRO A 112 -11.65 -8.66 9.20
N VAL A 113 -10.65 -8.51 10.07
CA VAL A 113 -10.26 -7.22 10.67
C VAL A 113 -9.12 -6.62 9.84
N LEU A 114 -9.50 -5.78 8.87
CA LEU A 114 -8.62 -5.16 7.88
C LEU A 114 -8.81 -3.64 7.87
N ALA A 115 -7.83 -2.96 7.29
CA ALA A 115 -7.93 -1.53 6.99
C ALA A 115 -9.12 -1.18 6.10
N THR A 116 -9.63 -2.13 5.30
CA THR A 116 -10.79 -1.94 4.41
C THR A 116 -12.09 -2.57 4.91
N SER A 117 -12.11 -3.22 6.08
CA SER A 117 -13.32 -3.92 6.58
C SER A 117 -14.52 -3.02 6.81
N HIS A 118 -14.29 -1.75 7.14
CA HIS A 118 -15.35 -0.76 7.26
C HIS A 118 -15.94 -0.31 5.91
N MET A 119 -15.33 -0.71 4.78
CA MET A 119 -15.77 -0.35 3.43
C MET A 119 -16.45 -1.51 2.71
N PHE A 120 -16.13 -2.76 3.06
CA PHE A 120 -16.57 -3.94 2.35
C PHE A 120 -17.12 -5.02 3.26
N HIS A 121 -18.11 -5.74 2.75
CA HIS A 121 -18.58 -7.01 3.27
C HIS A 121 -17.92 -8.15 2.50
N PHE A 122 -17.36 -9.11 3.23
CA PHE A 122 -16.70 -10.29 2.70
C PHE A 122 -17.64 -11.50 2.84
N SER A 123 -17.93 -12.15 1.72
CA SER A 123 -18.82 -13.31 1.72
C SER A 123 -18.17 -14.53 2.37
N LYS A 124 -18.99 -15.47 2.83
CA LYS A 124 -18.51 -16.74 3.37
C LYS A 124 -17.64 -17.50 2.35
N GLU A 125 -17.99 -17.44 1.07
CA GLU A 125 -17.23 -18.05 -0.01
C GLU A 125 -15.81 -17.46 -0.09
N PHE A 126 -15.69 -16.12 -0.03
CA PHE A 126 -14.39 -15.47 0.00
C PHE A 126 -13.57 -15.87 1.23
N MET A 127 -14.20 -15.87 2.41
CA MET A 127 -13.54 -16.19 3.67
C MET A 127 -13.01 -17.62 3.71
N ASP A 128 -13.80 -18.59 3.24
CA ASP A 128 -13.44 -20.00 3.30
C ASP A 128 -12.42 -20.40 2.23
N ASN A 129 -12.57 -19.88 1.00
CA ASN A 129 -11.85 -20.39 -0.17
C ASN A 129 -10.75 -19.46 -0.71
N TYR A 130 -10.79 -18.17 -0.40
CA TYR A 130 -9.88 -17.18 -1.00
C TYR A 130 -9.00 -16.46 0.01
N MET A 131 -9.50 -16.16 1.20
CA MET A 131 -8.84 -15.28 2.17
C MET A 131 -7.41 -15.71 2.50
N LYS A 132 -7.19 -16.99 2.81
CA LYS A 132 -5.86 -17.55 3.13
C LYS A 132 -4.86 -17.51 1.98
N GLN A 133 -5.32 -17.31 0.74
CA GLN A 133 -4.49 -17.21 -0.47
C GLN A 133 -4.41 -15.77 -0.98
N THR A 134 -4.94 -14.82 -0.21
CA THR A 134 -5.04 -13.41 -0.58
C THR A 134 -4.16 -12.56 0.33
N VAL A 135 -3.49 -11.56 -0.24
CA VAL A 135 -2.84 -10.49 0.52
C VAL A 135 -3.61 -9.20 0.28
N GLU A 136 -4.00 -8.52 1.35
CA GLU A 136 -4.49 -7.15 1.20
C GLU A 136 -3.32 -6.19 0.97
N LEU A 137 -3.47 -5.32 -0.03
CA LEU A 137 -2.56 -4.22 -0.34
C LEU A 137 -3.26 -2.88 -0.05
N GLY A 138 -2.49 -1.94 0.49
CA GLY A 138 -2.95 -0.59 0.74
C GLY A 138 -1.82 0.42 0.79
N ARG A 139 -2.22 1.70 0.92
CA ARG A 139 -1.32 2.85 1.13
C ARG A 139 -0.11 2.85 0.18
N SER A 140 -0.33 2.48 -1.07
CA SER A 140 0.71 2.49 -2.09
C SER A 140 1.11 3.92 -2.42
N PHE A 141 2.41 4.18 -2.45
CA PHE A 141 2.92 5.52 -2.72
C PHE A 141 4.27 5.45 -3.41
N VAL A 142 4.55 6.49 -4.18
CA VAL A 142 5.88 6.85 -4.68
C VAL A 142 6.15 8.26 -4.16
N THR A 143 7.34 8.50 -3.64
CA THR A 143 7.72 9.82 -3.13
C THR A 143 7.73 10.86 -4.26
N LEU A 144 7.49 12.14 -3.93
CA LEU A 144 7.30 13.18 -4.94
C LEU A 144 8.53 13.34 -5.85
N GLU A 145 9.72 13.13 -5.29
CA GLU A 145 11.01 13.18 -5.97
C GLU A 145 11.15 12.08 -7.04
N TYR A 146 10.43 10.96 -6.86
CA TYR A 146 10.43 9.80 -7.75
C TYR A 146 9.13 9.67 -8.56
N GLN A 147 8.19 10.60 -8.41
CA GLN A 147 7.04 10.71 -9.31
C GLN A 147 7.48 11.33 -10.63
N ASN A 148 7.01 10.78 -11.75
CA ASN A 148 7.45 11.16 -13.09
C ASN A 148 6.95 12.57 -13.46
N THR A 149 7.78 13.57 -13.16
CA THR A 149 7.65 14.92 -13.69
C THR A 149 8.79 15.15 -14.68
N ARG A 150 8.62 16.07 -15.63
CA ARG A 150 9.67 16.40 -16.63
C ARG A 150 11.04 16.75 -16.02
N ARG A 151 11.12 17.04 -14.72
CA ARG A 151 12.35 17.40 -13.98
C ARG A 151 13.00 16.23 -13.23
N THR A 152 12.27 15.14 -12.98
CA THR A 152 12.70 13.99 -12.16
C THR A 152 12.85 12.69 -12.96
N ALA A 153 12.70 12.77 -14.29
CA ALA A 153 12.64 11.62 -15.20
C ALA A 153 13.74 10.56 -15.00
N ALA A 154 14.96 10.97 -14.67
CA ALA A 154 16.07 10.04 -14.41
C ALA A 154 15.91 9.26 -13.09
N LYS A 155 15.47 9.92 -12.01
CA LYS A 155 15.21 9.26 -10.72
C LYS A 155 13.93 8.40 -10.76
N SER A 156 12.92 8.82 -11.51
CA SER A 156 11.60 8.16 -11.55
C SER A 156 11.49 6.96 -12.50
N LEU A 157 12.50 6.70 -13.36
CA LEU A 157 12.35 5.86 -14.55
C LEU A 157 11.92 4.40 -14.25
N PHE A 158 12.21 3.88 -13.05
CA PHE A 158 11.91 2.49 -12.66
C PHE A 158 11.24 2.36 -11.29
N ALA A 159 10.71 3.45 -10.71
CA ALA A 159 10.13 3.42 -9.36
C ALA A 159 8.96 2.42 -9.26
N LEU A 160 8.07 2.40 -10.26
CA LEU A 160 6.96 1.46 -10.31
C LEU A 160 7.44 0.03 -10.60
N ASP A 161 8.38 -0.16 -11.52
CA ASP A 161 8.96 -1.48 -11.81
C ASP A 161 9.61 -2.11 -10.58
N ASN A 162 10.34 -1.32 -9.80
CA ASN A 162 10.97 -1.75 -8.56
C ASN A 162 9.95 -2.14 -7.47
N LEU A 163 8.81 -1.44 -7.40
CA LEU A 163 7.73 -1.85 -6.51
C LEU A 163 7.10 -3.18 -6.95
N TRP A 164 6.94 -3.38 -8.27
CA TRP A 164 6.49 -4.65 -8.83
C TRP A 164 7.48 -5.80 -8.59
N ASP A 165 8.79 -5.54 -8.62
CA ASP A 165 9.81 -6.53 -8.22
C ASP A 165 9.59 -7.03 -6.79
N GLY A 166 9.12 -6.15 -5.91
CA GLY A 166 8.80 -6.45 -4.52
C GLY A 166 7.52 -7.25 -4.37
N LEU A 167 6.43 -6.81 -5.00
CA LEU A 167 5.16 -7.57 -5.02
C LEU A 167 5.33 -8.95 -5.66
N GLY A 168 6.14 -9.07 -6.71
CA GLY A 168 6.50 -10.35 -7.31
C GLY A 168 7.33 -11.23 -6.38
N ALA A 169 8.23 -10.65 -5.58
CA ALA A 169 8.98 -11.40 -4.58
C ALA A 169 8.10 -11.91 -3.42
N LEU A 170 7.00 -11.22 -3.11
CA LEU A 170 6.02 -11.70 -2.13
C LEU A 170 5.44 -13.07 -2.50
N THR A 171 5.24 -13.37 -3.78
CA THR A 171 4.72 -14.69 -4.20
C THR A 171 5.73 -15.82 -4.02
N VAL A 172 7.02 -15.49 -3.94
CA VAL A 172 8.09 -16.45 -3.66
C VAL A 172 8.19 -16.73 -2.16
N VAL A 173 8.10 -15.69 -1.32
CA VAL A 173 8.17 -15.85 0.15
C VAL A 173 6.86 -16.32 0.78
N MET A 174 5.74 -16.10 0.11
CA MET A 174 4.42 -16.61 0.50
C MET A 174 3.90 -17.55 -0.59
N PRO A 175 4.32 -18.82 -0.60
CA PRO A 175 4.03 -19.75 -1.71
C PRO A 175 2.54 -20.05 -1.91
N ASN A 176 1.71 -19.78 -0.90
CA ASN A 176 0.26 -19.94 -0.98
C ASN A 176 -0.47 -18.70 -1.53
N LEU A 177 0.25 -17.59 -1.76
CA LEU A 177 -0.31 -16.36 -2.31
C LEU A 177 -0.73 -16.55 -3.77
N LYS A 178 -2.01 -16.34 -4.05
CA LYS A 178 -2.58 -16.35 -5.40
C LYS A 178 -3.22 -15.03 -5.80
N TYR A 179 -3.71 -14.26 -4.82
CA TYR A 179 -4.50 -13.07 -5.07
C TYR A 179 -3.97 -11.87 -4.30
N PHE A 180 -4.02 -10.71 -4.94
CA PHE A 180 -3.93 -9.44 -4.24
C PHE A 180 -5.31 -8.81 -4.19
N PHE A 181 -5.68 -8.31 -3.02
CA PHE A 181 -6.91 -7.58 -2.77
C PHE A 181 -6.57 -6.17 -2.29
N GLY A 182 -7.40 -5.19 -2.61
CA GLY A 182 -7.20 -3.83 -2.12
C GLY A 182 -8.15 -2.85 -2.79
N LYS A 183 -8.21 -1.64 -2.24
CA LYS A 183 -9.01 -0.57 -2.82
C LYS A 183 -8.17 0.35 -3.72
N MET A 184 -8.80 0.86 -4.77
CA MET A 184 -8.32 2.02 -5.51
C MET A 184 -9.10 3.24 -5.06
N THR A 185 -8.41 4.37 -4.85
CA THR A 185 -9.07 5.61 -4.45
C THR A 185 -9.29 6.48 -5.69
N MET A 186 -10.55 6.85 -5.95
CA MET A 186 -10.90 7.91 -6.90
C MET A 186 -11.27 9.15 -6.10
N TYR A 187 -10.49 10.23 -6.21
CA TYR A 187 -10.75 11.44 -5.44
C TYR A 187 -11.98 12.18 -5.94
N PRO A 188 -12.75 12.87 -5.06
CA PRO A 188 -13.91 13.66 -5.48
C PRO A 188 -13.60 14.76 -6.51
N SER A 189 -12.34 15.18 -6.61
CA SER A 189 -11.85 16.14 -7.61
C SER A 189 -11.72 15.57 -9.02
N PHE A 190 -11.90 14.26 -9.22
CA PHE A 190 -11.86 13.64 -10.54
C PHE A 190 -12.98 14.19 -11.42
N ASN A 191 -12.73 14.28 -12.73
CA ASN A 191 -13.78 14.56 -13.69
C ASN A 191 -14.86 13.48 -13.60
N LYS A 192 -16.11 13.88 -13.30
CA LYS A 192 -17.22 12.95 -13.05
C LYS A 192 -17.48 12.01 -14.23
N THR A 193 -17.50 12.54 -15.46
CA THR A 193 -17.71 11.73 -16.68
C THR A 193 -16.58 10.70 -16.84
N GLY A 194 -15.33 11.11 -16.67
CA GLY A 194 -14.18 10.20 -16.74
C GLY A 194 -14.23 9.12 -15.65
N ARG A 195 -14.55 9.49 -14.42
CA ARG A 195 -14.77 8.55 -13.29
C ARG A 195 -15.83 7.52 -13.64
N ASP A 196 -17.01 7.98 -14.09
CA ASP A 196 -18.14 7.11 -14.37
C ASP A 196 -17.87 6.18 -15.56
N MET A 197 -17.11 6.64 -16.57
CA MET A 197 -16.62 5.77 -17.66
C MET A 197 -15.69 4.65 -17.16
N ILE A 198 -14.77 4.96 -16.24
CA ILE A 198 -13.89 3.93 -15.64
C ILE A 198 -14.72 2.93 -14.83
N LEU A 199 -15.63 3.41 -13.98
CA LEU A 199 -16.50 2.56 -13.17
C LEU A 199 -17.38 1.66 -14.04
N TYR A 200 -17.99 2.22 -15.10
CA TYR A 200 -18.78 1.45 -16.06
C TYR A 200 -17.94 0.39 -16.77
N PHE A 201 -16.73 0.72 -17.22
CA PHE A 201 -15.83 -0.24 -17.86
C PHE A 201 -15.49 -1.41 -16.91
N LEU A 202 -15.12 -1.10 -15.67
CA LEU A 202 -14.82 -2.10 -14.65
C LEU A 202 -16.04 -2.97 -14.35
N GLN A 203 -17.22 -2.38 -14.18
CA GLN A 203 -18.45 -3.12 -13.93
C GLN A 203 -18.84 -4.02 -15.12
N LYS A 204 -18.70 -3.52 -16.36
CA LYS A 204 -19.06 -4.28 -17.55
C LYS A 204 -18.15 -5.49 -17.79
N HIS A 205 -16.85 -5.33 -17.57
CA HIS A 205 -15.84 -6.33 -17.95
C HIS A 205 -15.29 -7.15 -16.78
N PHE A 206 -15.32 -6.61 -15.57
CA PHE A 206 -14.65 -7.15 -14.39
C PHE A 206 -15.54 -7.12 -13.13
N GLN A 207 -16.86 -7.18 -13.29
CA GLN A 207 -17.77 -7.31 -12.15
C GLN A 207 -17.48 -8.58 -11.32
N ASP A 208 -17.66 -8.45 -10.01
CA ASP A 208 -17.71 -9.56 -9.08
C ASP A 208 -19.08 -10.26 -9.19
N LYS A 209 -19.13 -11.33 -9.98
CA LYS A 209 -20.36 -12.11 -10.23
C LYS A 209 -20.74 -13.02 -9.05
N ASP A 210 -19.75 -13.38 -8.25
CA ASP A 210 -19.91 -14.33 -7.13
C ASP A 210 -20.13 -13.57 -5.81
N HIS A 211 -20.11 -12.24 -5.85
CA HIS A 211 -20.28 -11.35 -4.70
C HIS A 211 -19.31 -11.70 -3.57
N LEU A 212 -18.05 -11.99 -3.92
CA LEU A 212 -16.98 -12.31 -3.00
C LEU A 212 -16.69 -11.15 -2.03
N VAL A 213 -16.60 -9.93 -2.55
CA VAL A 213 -16.35 -8.73 -1.77
C VAL A 213 -17.22 -7.59 -2.28
N THR A 214 -18.16 -7.14 -1.44
CA THR A 214 -19.16 -6.13 -1.84
C THR A 214 -19.02 -4.85 -1.03
N PRO A 215 -19.15 -3.66 -1.64
CA PRO A 215 -19.09 -2.41 -0.89
C PRO A 215 -20.31 -2.25 0.02
N ILE A 216 -20.08 -1.84 1.27
CA ILE A 216 -21.15 -1.54 2.24
C ILE A 216 -21.95 -0.30 1.78
N ASN A 217 -21.23 0.70 1.25
CA ASN A 217 -21.81 1.93 0.69
C ASN A 217 -21.34 2.10 -0.77
N PRO A 218 -22.03 1.49 -1.75
CA PRO A 218 -21.63 1.58 -3.15
C PRO A 218 -21.73 3.01 -3.69
N VAL A 219 -20.76 3.40 -4.51
CA VAL A 219 -20.83 4.65 -5.29
C VAL A 219 -21.98 4.54 -6.29
N ARG A 220 -22.84 5.56 -6.32
CA ARG A 220 -23.87 5.70 -7.35
C ARG A 220 -23.28 6.45 -8.53
N LEU A 221 -23.42 5.89 -9.73
CA LEU A 221 -23.10 6.61 -10.96
C LEU A 221 -24.07 7.79 -11.08
N GLU A 222 -23.55 8.95 -11.47
CA GLU A 222 -24.35 10.18 -11.60
C GLU A 222 -24.82 10.41 -13.05
N THR A 223 -24.55 9.45 -13.94
CA THR A 223 -25.00 9.43 -15.34
C THR A 223 -26.38 8.83 -15.51
#